data_AF-A0A6G0S4Q9-F1
#
_entry.id   AF-A0A6G0S4Q9-F1
#
_cell.length_a   1.000
_cell.length_b   1.000
_cell.length_c   1.000
_cell.angle_alpha   90.00
_cell.angle_beta   90.00
_cell.angle_gamma   90.00
#
_symmetry.space_group_name_H-M   'P 1'
#
loop_
_entity.id
_entity.type
_entity.pdbx_description
1 polymer ?
#
loop_
_entity_poly.entity_id
_entity_poly.type
_entity_poly.pdbx_seq_one_letter_code
_entity_poly.pdbx_strand_id
1 'polypeptide(L)'
;MARSSRRWFQLVDSRGSAFKSTSPDKAPLNDNDDVADFRTAVKRLYEDSHLHGIAASDLIVYESHATLDAEQPLELDAMIGKRGRKLRNLLIVKVPNLTRKRKLSEASILDQLEALQVAEVEFQLDALSDKQESDTPIVKTPGLHAFWKGFGDFPSSYFVRKEEVVIWQVVRGLLPTVGKKRIVMVGSPGVGKSCFLMLVGLYMACIEKRKVLIIRRVKEGDVANAVVYFDGQGSIARQKNLSAFRLQLLREEEELQGALVLVDGYSQAHVDAEANGLLPFHVLATSCQYDAKHDDPSHVVVLPAWQRNDLEKYARLTDWAISTGLLRKTKNLNDSTWRKFLKEQYFYSGGSLRDFCKTREALKEQVERYCSKIGNVQAYQLVYTYGSGRSSDQVDRIRHHYITNPENEEHYTKSRYWKVSVDSGYALKYLGQNVSMQKQLEVFTYAESVDAGFLGTTYKLLLRHAVHEAYAKKTPVVLKMNEGSYYERIEICAPRIECRGENEEECYTCLANLSERTYWHPDYPFFPFIDAVVSCEAFRSGSNRSEEIVAYIQATIRNEKTFKPHRLRKLNEAMDKNPSIVGVNRVFVVAGPDSTTCKRFTLRGAPNPEEFLTMVSCFDPNEFERQLRAEH
;
A
#
# COMPACT_ATOMS: atom_id res chain seq x y z
N MET A 1 -40.30 -35.98 14.28
CA MET A 1 -39.12 -35.64 15.11
C MET A 1 -38.26 -36.88 15.22
N ALA A 2 -37.07 -36.90 14.60
CA ALA A 2 -36.13 -38.00 14.73
C ALA A 2 -35.62 -38.06 16.18
N ARG A 3 -35.63 -39.24 16.80
CA ARG A 3 -35.12 -39.45 18.16
C ARG A 3 -33.59 -39.35 18.12
N SER A 4 -33.03 -38.21 18.53
CA SER A 4 -31.58 -38.11 18.77
C SER A 4 -31.20 -39.08 19.88
N SER A 5 -30.28 -39.99 19.57
CA SER A 5 -29.85 -41.06 20.47
C SER A 5 -28.35 -40.90 20.73
N ARG A 6 -27.94 -40.98 22.00
CA ARG A 6 -26.54 -40.76 22.37
C ARG A 6 -25.70 -42.04 22.25
N ARG A 7 -24.45 -41.93 21.80
CA ARG A 7 -23.51 -43.04 21.71
C ARG A 7 -22.29 -42.80 22.59
N TRP A 8 -22.00 -43.79 23.43
CA TRP A 8 -20.81 -43.83 24.29
C TRP A 8 -19.55 -44.03 23.47
N PHE A 9 -18.52 -43.27 23.81
CA PHE A 9 -17.18 -43.41 23.26
C PHE A 9 -16.09 -43.02 24.25
N GLN A 10 -14.86 -43.37 23.93
CA GLN A 10 -13.65 -42.96 24.65
C GLN A 10 -12.65 -42.39 23.64
N LEU A 11 -12.09 -41.21 23.94
CA LEU A 11 -10.93 -40.71 23.21
C LEU A 11 -9.68 -41.45 23.68
N VAL A 12 -8.91 -42.00 22.75
CA VAL A 12 -7.64 -42.66 23.04
C VAL A 12 -6.50 -42.07 22.22
N ASP A 13 -5.29 -42.13 22.76
CA ASP A 13 -4.07 -41.72 22.07
C ASP A 13 -3.58 -42.79 21.09
N SER A 14 -2.41 -42.57 20.47
CA SER A 14 -1.80 -43.52 19.53
C SER A 14 -1.43 -44.87 20.15
N ARG A 15 -1.37 -44.98 21.48
CA ARG A 15 -1.03 -46.20 22.23
C ARG A 15 -2.29 -46.89 22.79
N GLY A 16 -3.48 -46.39 22.47
CA GLY A 16 -4.75 -46.91 22.98
C GLY A 16 -5.04 -46.54 24.43
N SER A 17 -4.26 -45.63 25.02
CA SER A 17 -4.51 -45.11 26.37
C SER A 17 -5.45 -43.90 26.32
N ALA A 18 -6.16 -43.61 27.41
CA ALA A 18 -7.09 -42.47 27.46
C ALA A 18 -6.39 -41.16 27.05
N PHE A 19 -6.90 -40.50 26.01
CA PHE A 19 -6.28 -39.30 25.46
C PHE A 19 -6.40 -38.15 26.45
N LYS A 20 -5.28 -37.57 26.89
CA LYS A 20 -5.24 -36.45 27.86
C LYS A 20 -6.10 -36.70 29.11
N SER A 21 -6.14 -37.94 29.61
CA SER A 21 -6.91 -38.34 30.80
C SER A 21 -8.43 -38.18 30.67
N THR A 22 -8.96 -38.16 29.44
CA THR A 22 -10.41 -38.13 29.19
C THR A 22 -11.10 -39.40 29.70
N SER A 23 -12.34 -39.25 30.18
CA SER A 23 -13.23 -40.37 30.55
C SER A 23 -14.23 -40.68 29.43
N PRO A 24 -14.93 -41.83 29.49
CA PRO A 24 -15.94 -42.14 28.48
C PRO A 24 -17.07 -41.10 28.47
N ASP A 25 -17.50 -40.71 27.28
CA ASP A 25 -18.49 -39.65 27.06
C ASP A 25 -19.49 -40.02 25.96
N LYS A 26 -20.47 -39.15 25.68
CA LYS A 26 -21.61 -39.41 24.80
C LYS A 26 -21.74 -38.38 23.68
N ALA A 27 -21.66 -38.83 22.44
CA ALA A 27 -21.97 -37.98 21.28
C ALA A 27 -23.43 -38.14 20.82
N PRO A 28 -24.10 -37.04 20.42
CA PRO A 28 -25.44 -37.10 19.83
C PRO A 28 -25.37 -37.65 18.39
N LEU A 29 -26.25 -38.59 18.06
CA LEU A 29 -26.38 -39.19 16.73
C LEU A 29 -27.84 -39.50 16.38
N ASN A 30 -28.17 -39.51 15.10
CA ASN A 30 -29.40 -40.05 14.57
C ASN A 30 -29.24 -41.53 14.20
N ASP A 31 -30.34 -42.22 13.93
CA ASP A 31 -30.33 -43.66 13.67
C ASP A 31 -29.75 -44.07 12.31
N ASN A 32 -29.59 -43.11 11.39
CA ASN A 32 -29.01 -43.31 10.05
C ASN A 32 -27.62 -42.69 9.90
N ASP A 33 -27.03 -42.19 10.98
CA ASP A 33 -25.71 -41.54 10.94
C ASP A 33 -24.60 -42.61 10.84
N ASP A 34 -23.63 -42.34 9.99
CA ASP A 34 -22.47 -43.19 9.74
C ASP A 34 -21.25 -42.78 10.61
N VAL A 35 -20.10 -43.40 10.35
CA VAL A 35 -18.86 -43.11 11.07
C VAL A 35 -18.37 -41.68 10.82
N ALA A 36 -18.58 -41.10 9.63
CA ALA A 36 -18.18 -39.73 9.33
C ALA A 36 -19.03 -38.71 10.11
N ASP A 37 -20.34 -38.92 10.19
CA ASP A 37 -21.25 -38.11 11.01
C ASP A 37 -20.87 -38.18 12.49
N PHE A 38 -20.51 -39.38 12.97
CA PHE A 38 -20.07 -39.60 14.34
C PHE A 38 -18.76 -38.88 14.68
N ARG A 39 -17.78 -38.89 13.78
CA ARG A 39 -16.54 -38.12 13.95
C ARG A 39 -16.83 -36.63 14.09
N THR A 40 -17.75 -36.12 13.28
CA THR A 40 -18.18 -34.72 13.33
C THR A 40 -18.86 -34.39 14.65
N ALA A 41 -19.73 -35.27 15.15
CA ALA A 41 -20.38 -35.10 16.44
C ALA A 41 -19.38 -35.13 17.62
N VAL A 42 -18.38 -36.02 17.58
CA VAL A 42 -17.31 -36.10 18.59
C VAL A 42 -16.41 -34.87 18.55
N LYS A 43 -16.03 -34.39 17.35
CA LYS A 43 -15.24 -33.17 17.20
C LYS A 43 -15.94 -31.95 17.81
N ARG A 44 -17.24 -31.76 17.55
CA ARG A 44 -18.02 -30.64 18.10
C ARG A 44 -18.02 -30.60 19.63
N LEU A 45 -17.97 -31.75 20.31
CA LEU A 45 -17.94 -31.78 21.78
C LEU A 45 -16.61 -31.27 22.36
N TYR A 46 -15.51 -31.40 21.62
CA TYR A 46 -14.16 -31.10 22.09
C TYR A 46 -13.45 -30.05 21.23
N GLU A 47 -14.22 -29.28 20.45
CA GLU A 47 -13.72 -28.37 19.42
C GLU A 47 -12.79 -27.30 20.01
N ASP A 48 -13.18 -26.75 21.15
CA ASP A 48 -12.45 -25.71 21.89
C ASP A 48 -11.58 -26.26 23.02
N SER A 49 -11.39 -27.58 23.10
CA SER A 49 -10.58 -28.21 24.16
C SER A 49 -9.60 -29.25 23.63
N HIS A 50 -9.87 -30.53 23.86
CA HIS A 50 -8.94 -31.62 23.64
C HIS A 50 -8.63 -31.85 22.16
N LEU A 51 -9.57 -31.50 21.27
CA LEU A 51 -9.46 -31.64 19.83
C LEU A 51 -9.23 -30.30 19.11
N HIS A 52 -8.85 -29.23 19.82
CA HIS A 52 -8.50 -27.95 19.19
C HIS A 52 -7.39 -28.16 18.14
N GLY A 53 -7.60 -27.65 16.92
CA GLY A 53 -6.67 -27.82 15.78
C GLY A 53 -6.67 -29.20 15.11
N ILE A 54 -7.50 -30.15 15.56
CA ILE A 54 -7.66 -31.49 14.95
C ILE A 54 -8.98 -31.52 14.16
N ALA A 55 -8.93 -31.95 12.89
CA ALA A 55 -10.13 -32.07 12.07
C ALA A 55 -10.91 -33.35 12.41
N ALA A 56 -12.24 -33.31 12.25
CA ALA A 56 -13.08 -34.49 12.45
C ALA A 56 -12.66 -35.67 11.55
N SER A 57 -12.23 -35.37 10.31
CA SER A 57 -11.73 -36.36 9.35
C SER A 57 -10.52 -37.14 9.85
N ASP A 58 -9.71 -36.55 10.74
CA ASP A 58 -8.48 -37.15 11.25
C ASP A 58 -8.75 -38.20 12.35
N LEU A 59 -9.91 -38.14 13.00
CA LEU A 59 -10.28 -39.10 14.05
C LEU A 59 -10.52 -40.48 13.43
N ILE A 60 -10.04 -41.55 14.07
CA ILE A 60 -10.27 -42.92 13.60
C ILE A 60 -11.17 -43.63 14.61
N VAL A 61 -12.22 -44.29 14.12
CA VAL A 61 -13.22 -44.93 14.98
C VAL A 61 -13.08 -46.45 14.89
N TYR A 62 -13.01 -47.10 16.04
CA TYR A 62 -12.95 -48.55 16.19
C TYR A 62 -14.15 -49.01 17.01
N GLU A 63 -14.60 -50.23 16.74
CA GLU A 63 -15.72 -50.84 17.49
C GLU A 63 -15.39 -51.09 18.96
N SER A 64 -14.13 -51.43 19.28
CA SER A 64 -13.69 -51.81 20.62
C SER A 64 -12.18 -51.68 20.76
N HIS A 65 -11.63 -51.88 21.97
CA HIS A 65 -10.17 -51.95 22.15
C HIS A 65 -9.55 -53.14 21.41
N ALA A 66 -10.25 -54.28 21.34
CA ALA A 66 -9.74 -55.45 20.60
C ALA A 66 -9.57 -55.17 19.09
N THR A 67 -10.50 -54.40 18.49
CA THR A 67 -10.38 -54.00 17.08
C THR A 67 -9.39 -52.85 16.87
N LEU A 68 -9.15 -52.02 17.88
CA LEU A 68 -8.03 -51.08 17.92
C LEU A 68 -6.68 -51.82 17.91
N ASP A 69 -6.52 -52.83 18.76
CA ASP A 69 -5.28 -53.62 18.88
C ASP A 69 -5.01 -54.42 17.60
N ALA A 70 -6.06 -54.89 16.93
CA ALA A 70 -5.98 -55.53 15.61
C ALA A 70 -5.83 -54.54 14.44
N GLU A 71 -5.82 -53.22 14.70
CA GLU A 71 -5.80 -52.13 13.70
C GLU A 71 -6.87 -52.29 12.60
N GLN A 72 -8.08 -52.67 13.00
CA GLN A 72 -9.26 -52.82 12.14
C GLN A 72 -10.28 -51.69 12.41
N PRO A 73 -10.10 -50.50 11.80
CA PRO A 73 -11.02 -49.39 11.98
C PRO A 73 -12.37 -49.67 11.29
N LEU A 74 -13.38 -48.91 11.70
CA LEU A 74 -14.64 -48.86 10.97
C LEU A 74 -14.49 -47.99 9.73
N GLU A 75 -15.01 -48.50 8.61
CA GLU A 75 -15.13 -47.78 7.36
C GLU A 75 -15.97 -46.51 7.54
N LEU A 76 -15.69 -45.49 6.72
CA LEU A 76 -16.26 -44.15 6.86
C LEU A 76 -17.78 -44.13 6.68
N ASP A 77 -18.30 -44.92 5.72
CA ASP A 77 -19.72 -45.06 5.39
C ASP A 77 -20.41 -46.18 6.21
N ALA A 78 -19.68 -46.82 7.14
CA ALA A 78 -20.26 -47.83 7.99
C ALA A 78 -21.28 -47.20 8.96
N MET A 79 -22.51 -47.70 8.91
CA MET A 79 -23.57 -47.26 9.82
C MET A 79 -23.21 -47.56 11.28
N ILE A 80 -23.30 -46.56 12.16
CA ILE A 80 -23.02 -46.74 13.60
C ILE A 80 -24.04 -47.69 14.24
N GLY A 81 -25.30 -47.59 13.82
CA GLY A 81 -26.37 -48.50 14.21
C GLY A 81 -26.47 -48.71 15.74
N LYS A 82 -26.24 -49.94 16.19
CA LYS A 82 -26.35 -50.35 17.61
C LYS A 82 -25.06 -50.19 18.42
N ARG A 83 -23.92 -49.87 17.77
CA ARG A 83 -22.61 -49.69 18.42
C ARG A 83 -22.65 -48.48 19.35
N GLY A 84 -21.95 -48.50 20.48
CA GLY A 84 -21.93 -47.36 21.42
C GLY A 84 -23.21 -47.12 22.23
N ARG A 85 -24.27 -47.94 22.11
CA ARG A 85 -25.53 -47.70 22.86
C ARG A 85 -25.41 -47.87 24.37
N LYS A 86 -24.41 -48.63 24.84
CA LYS A 86 -24.13 -48.90 26.26
C LYS A 86 -22.64 -48.70 26.52
N LEU A 87 -22.28 -48.30 27.74
CA LEU A 87 -20.89 -48.06 28.13
C LEU A 87 -19.99 -49.29 27.90
N ARG A 88 -20.48 -50.50 28.19
CA ARG A 88 -19.76 -51.76 27.94
C ARG A 88 -19.44 -52.04 26.45
N ASN A 89 -20.13 -51.37 25.53
CA ASN A 89 -19.93 -51.48 24.08
C ASN A 89 -19.62 -50.08 23.49
N LEU A 90 -18.89 -49.26 24.24
CA LEU A 90 -18.47 -47.92 23.79
C LEU A 90 -17.57 -48.03 22.56
N LEU A 91 -17.65 -47.01 21.70
CA LEU A 91 -16.76 -46.88 20.55
C LEU A 91 -15.41 -46.29 20.98
N ILE A 92 -14.33 -46.71 20.32
CA ILE A 92 -13.00 -46.15 20.58
C ILE A 92 -12.69 -45.15 19.49
N VAL A 93 -12.39 -43.92 19.88
CA VAL A 93 -12.03 -42.84 18.95
C VAL A 93 -10.56 -42.52 19.17
N LYS A 94 -9.73 -43.05 18.28
CA LYS A 94 -8.29 -42.82 18.28
C LYS A 94 -8.01 -41.43 17.73
N VAL A 95 -7.42 -40.59 18.56
CA VAL A 95 -6.88 -39.30 18.17
C VAL A 95 -5.49 -39.57 17.58
N PRO A 96 -5.29 -39.35 16.28
CA PRO A 96 -4.00 -39.64 15.67
C PRO A 96 -2.92 -38.76 16.29
N ASN A 97 -1.78 -39.36 16.59
CA ASN A 97 -0.58 -38.63 16.94
C ASN A 97 -0.03 -37.99 15.66
N LEU A 98 -0.55 -36.79 15.35
CA LEU A 98 -0.22 -36.01 14.15
C LEU A 98 1.30 -35.73 14.05
N THR A 99 2.05 -35.87 15.15
CA THR A 99 3.51 -35.71 15.21
C THR A 99 4.28 -36.86 14.55
N ARG A 100 3.73 -38.08 14.45
CA ARG A 100 4.42 -39.26 13.87
C ARG A 100 3.92 -39.64 12.47
N LYS A 101 2.60 -39.60 12.21
CA LYS A 101 2.08 -39.91 10.86
C LYS A 101 2.38 -38.82 9.83
N ARG A 102 2.44 -37.53 10.22
CA ARG A 102 2.90 -36.45 9.32
C ARG A 102 4.43 -36.39 9.19
N LYS A 103 5.21 -36.93 10.13
CA LYS A 103 6.67 -37.13 9.91
C LYS A 103 6.97 -38.13 8.78
N LEU A 104 6.02 -39.00 8.43
CA LEU A 104 6.24 -40.11 7.49
C LEU A 104 5.62 -39.91 6.10
N SER A 105 4.79 -38.89 5.87
CA SER A 105 4.01 -38.77 4.61
C SER A 105 4.33 -37.57 3.72
N GLU A 106 5.27 -36.70 4.09
CA GLU A 106 5.77 -35.64 3.20
C GLU A 106 7.30 -35.63 3.31
N ALA A 107 7.98 -35.79 2.18
CA ALA A 107 9.44 -35.78 2.09
C ALA A 107 10.03 -34.52 2.75
N SER A 108 11.19 -34.64 3.40
CA SER A 108 11.90 -33.46 3.90
C SER A 108 12.26 -32.58 2.71
N ILE A 109 12.25 -31.26 2.91
CA ILE A 109 12.77 -30.34 1.89
C ILE A 109 14.23 -30.69 1.54
N LEU A 110 14.97 -31.25 2.49
CA LEU A 110 16.36 -31.69 2.33
C LEU A 110 16.54 -32.87 1.37
N ASP A 111 15.48 -33.66 1.13
CA ASP A 111 15.52 -34.78 0.17
C ASP A 111 15.62 -34.28 -1.29
N GLN A 112 15.49 -32.97 -1.51
CA GLN A 112 15.48 -32.32 -2.83
C GLN A 112 16.64 -31.33 -3.01
N LEU A 113 17.77 -31.57 -2.33
CA LEU A 113 18.95 -30.72 -2.49
C LEU A 113 19.48 -30.77 -3.94
N GLU A 114 19.55 -29.60 -4.57
CA GLU A 114 20.09 -29.39 -5.91
C GLU A 114 21.22 -28.35 -5.89
N ALA A 115 22.07 -28.34 -6.92
CA ALA A 115 23.14 -27.34 -7.02
C ALA A 115 22.58 -25.96 -7.39
N LEU A 116 23.04 -24.90 -6.72
CA LEU A 116 22.64 -23.53 -7.06
C LEU A 116 23.17 -23.11 -8.44
N GLN A 117 22.28 -22.65 -9.32
CA GLN A 117 22.62 -22.16 -10.66
C GLN A 117 22.45 -20.63 -10.78
N VAL A 118 23.07 -19.87 -9.86
CA VAL A 118 23.07 -18.41 -9.88
C VAL A 118 24.51 -17.90 -9.87
N ALA A 119 24.84 -16.98 -10.78
CA ALA A 119 26.17 -16.42 -10.87
C ALA A 119 26.46 -15.46 -9.70
N GLU A 120 27.65 -15.56 -9.13
CA GLU A 120 28.07 -14.78 -7.95
C GLU A 120 27.92 -13.26 -8.14
N VAL A 121 28.22 -12.77 -9.34
CA VAL A 121 28.11 -11.35 -9.70
C VAL A 121 26.68 -10.78 -9.53
N GLU A 122 25.65 -11.63 -9.53
CA GLU A 122 24.25 -11.19 -9.37
C GLU A 122 23.91 -10.80 -7.92
N PHE A 123 24.74 -11.19 -6.94
CA PHE A 123 24.49 -10.96 -5.51
C PHE A 123 25.71 -10.46 -4.71
N GLN A 124 26.70 -9.87 -5.40
CA GLN A 124 27.91 -9.35 -4.76
C GLN A 124 27.65 -8.03 -4.02
N LEU A 125 27.27 -8.12 -2.74
CA LEU A 125 26.92 -6.94 -1.92
C LEU A 125 28.11 -5.99 -1.67
N ASP A 126 29.33 -6.53 -1.60
CA ASP A 126 30.53 -5.72 -1.37
C ASP A 126 30.94 -4.87 -2.59
N ALA A 127 30.47 -5.24 -3.79
CA ALA A 127 30.70 -4.49 -5.03
C ALA A 127 29.62 -3.43 -5.31
N LEU A 128 28.63 -3.27 -4.42
CA LEU A 128 27.53 -2.31 -4.65
C LEU A 128 28.02 -0.87 -4.73
N SER A 129 29.04 -0.47 -3.97
CA SER A 129 29.57 0.91 -4.02
C SER A 129 30.11 1.22 -5.41
N ASP A 130 31.02 0.38 -5.92
CA ASP A 130 31.60 0.52 -7.27
C ASP A 130 30.51 0.51 -8.33
N LYS A 131 29.51 -0.37 -8.19
CA LYS A 131 28.41 -0.45 -9.14
C LYS A 131 27.53 0.80 -9.11
N GLN A 132 27.25 1.35 -7.93
CA GLN A 132 26.45 2.56 -7.75
C GLN A 132 27.11 3.79 -8.37
N GLU A 133 28.44 3.89 -8.30
CA GLU A 133 29.23 4.99 -8.83
C GLU A 133 29.45 4.90 -10.35
N SER A 134 29.20 3.74 -10.96
CA SER A 134 29.31 3.56 -12.41
C SER A 134 28.24 4.29 -13.22
N ASP A 135 28.49 4.50 -14.51
CA ASP A 135 27.52 5.07 -15.46
C ASP A 135 26.23 4.24 -15.60
N THR A 136 26.29 2.96 -15.21
CA THR A 136 25.18 2.02 -15.28
C THR A 136 25.01 1.31 -13.94
N PRO A 137 24.35 1.94 -12.94
CA PRO A 137 24.12 1.36 -11.62
C PRO A 137 23.03 0.27 -11.63
N ILE A 138 23.08 -0.64 -12.60
CA ILE A 138 22.16 -1.76 -12.77
C ILE A 138 22.95 -3.06 -12.83
N VAL A 139 22.67 -3.97 -11.90
CA VAL A 139 23.11 -5.37 -11.95
C VAL A 139 22.07 -6.15 -12.75
N LYS A 140 22.52 -6.93 -13.74
CA LYS A 140 21.65 -7.88 -14.44
C LYS A 140 21.48 -9.12 -13.59
N THR A 141 20.24 -9.55 -13.41
CA THR A 141 19.89 -10.62 -12.45
C THR A 141 19.04 -11.73 -13.09
N PRO A 142 19.42 -12.28 -14.28
CA PRO A 142 18.65 -13.32 -14.94
C PRO A 142 18.61 -14.64 -14.16
N GLY A 143 19.71 -15.03 -13.50
CA GLY A 143 19.78 -16.22 -12.67
C GLY A 143 18.88 -16.10 -11.45
N LEU A 144 18.98 -14.99 -10.72
CA LEU A 144 18.10 -14.69 -9.58
C LEU A 144 16.62 -14.61 -10.00
N HIS A 145 16.32 -13.98 -11.14
CA HIS A 145 14.96 -13.90 -11.66
C HIS A 145 14.38 -15.30 -11.95
N ALA A 146 15.15 -16.16 -12.61
CA ALA A 146 14.75 -17.54 -12.87
C ALA A 146 14.61 -18.35 -11.57
N PHE A 147 15.56 -18.18 -10.64
CA PHE A 147 15.60 -18.87 -9.36
C PHE A 147 14.39 -18.54 -8.47
N TRP A 148 14.01 -17.27 -8.37
CA TRP A 148 12.91 -16.84 -7.51
C TRP A 148 11.52 -16.96 -8.15
N LYS A 149 11.43 -17.43 -9.40
CA LYS A 149 10.18 -17.51 -10.15
C LYS A 149 9.12 -18.32 -9.42
N GLY A 150 8.01 -17.67 -9.07
CA GLY A 150 6.91 -18.23 -8.29
C GLY A 150 7.21 -18.49 -6.81
N PHE A 151 8.39 -18.13 -6.30
CA PHE A 151 8.76 -18.13 -4.87
C PHE A 151 8.75 -16.70 -4.31
N GLY A 152 7.83 -15.85 -4.80
CA GLY A 152 7.78 -14.42 -4.49
C GLY A 152 8.56 -13.53 -5.45
N ASP A 153 9.13 -14.11 -6.51
CA ASP A 153 9.82 -13.48 -7.63
C ASP A 153 11.01 -12.58 -7.25
N PHE A 154 11.78 -12.20 -8.26
CA PHE A 154 12.90 -11.25 -8.19
C PHE A 154 13.02 -10.55 -9.55
N PRO A 155 13.33 -9.24 -9.64
CA PRO A 155 13.43 -8.56 -10.93
C PRO A 155 14.59 -9.08 -11.79
N SER A 156 14.48 -8.99 -13.11
CA SER A 156 15.56 -9.37 -14.05
C SER A 156 16.71 -8.34 -14.14
N SER A 157 16.55 -7.20 -13.45
CA SER A 157 17.59 -6.20 -13.28
C SER A 157 17.40 -5.51 -11.94
N TYR A 158 18.49 -5.28 -11.22
CA TYR A 158 18.51 -4.65 -9.91
C TYR A 158 19.25 -3.32 -9.98
N PHE A 159 18.56 -2.22 -9.70
CA PHE A 159 19.15 -0.88 -9.71
C PHE A 159 19.71 -0.55 -8.34
N VAL A 160 21.02 -0.28 -8.27
CA VAL A 160 21.74 -0.02 -7.03
C VAL A 160 21.64 1.45 -6.66
N ARG A 161 21.01 1.72 -5.52
CA ARG A 161 20.95 3.09 -4.97
C ARG A 161 22.02 3.34 -3.93
N LYS A 162 22.34 4.61 -3.68
CA LYS A 162 23.22 4.99 -2.57
C LYS A 162 22.69 4.43 -1.24
N GLU A 163 21.36 4.43 -1.06
CA GLU A 163 20.77 3.91 0.17
C GLU A 163 20.94 2.41 0.36
N GLU A 164 21.12 1.64 -0.71
CA GLU A 164 21.39 0.20 -0.63
C GLU A 164 22.86 -0.09 -0.29
N VAL A 165 23.77 0.77 -0.73
CA VAL A 165 25.18 0.71 -0.33
C VAL A 165 25.32 0.96 1.17
N VAL A 166 24.68 2.03 1.67
CA VAL A 166 24.78 2.41 3.09
C VAL A 166 24.01 1.42 3.98
N ILE A 167 22.82 0.98 3.59
CA ILE A 167 22.10 -0.02 4.40
C ILE A 167 22.84 -1.37 4.45
N TRP A 168 23.61 -1.73 3.41
CA TRP A 168 24.47 -2.91 3.48
C TRP A 168 25.55 -2.75 4.54
N GLN A 169 26.23 -1.60 4.62
CA GLN A 169 27.21 -1.33 5.67
C GLN A 169 26.59 -1.47 7.07
N VAL A 170 25.41 -0.89 7.27
CA VAL A 170 24.65 -0.99 8.53
C VAL A 170 24.29 -2.44 8.86
N VAL A 171 23.64 -3.15 7.92
CA VAL A 171 23.20 -4.55 8.13
C VAL A 171 24.40 -5.46 8.36
N ARG A 172 25.48 -5.30 7.59
CA ARG A 172 26.73 -6.05 7.76
C ARG A 172 27.33 -5.85 9.15
N GLY A 173 27.32 -4.63 9.68
CA GLY A 173 27.75 -4.34 11.05
C GLY A 173 26.87 -4.97 12.13
N LEU A 174 25.57 -5.17 11.85
CA LEU A 174 24.62 -5.77 12.78
C LEU A 174 24.56 -7.30 12.72
N LEU A 175 24.92 -7.92 11.58
CA LEU A 175 24.86 -9.37 11.39
C LEU A 175 25.62 -10.19 12.45
N PRO A 176 26.78 -9.77 12.98
CA PRO A 176 27.46 -10.48 14.08
C PRO A 176 26.67 -10.53 15.39
N THR A 177 25.68 -9.65 15.57
CA THR A 177 24.85 -9.59 16.80
C THR A 177 23.63 -10.51 16.76
N VAL A 178 23.36 -11.11 15.60
CA VAL A 178 22.20 -12.01 15.41
C VAL A 178 22.31 -13.23 16.33
N GLY A 179 21.20 -13.60 16.96
CA GLY A 179 21.15 -14.62 18.02
C GLY A 179 21.13 -14.04 19.43
N LYS A 180 21.64 -12.81 19.62
CA LYS A 180 21.36 -11.98 20.81
C LYS A 180 20.27 -10.95 20.52
N LYS A 181 20.31 -10.38 19.33
CA LYS A 181 19.37 -9.38 18.82
C LYS A 181 18.87 -9.81 17.45
N ARG A 182 17.73 -9.25 17.02
CA ARG A 182 17.17 -9.47 15.69
C ARG A 182 17.38 -8.21 14.84
N ILE A 183 17.37 -8.35 13.53
CA ILE A 183 17.36 -7.19 12.61
C ILE A 183 15.98 -7.11 11.97
N VAL A 184 15.36 -5.94 12.02
CA VAL A 184 14.05 -5.69 11.40
C VAL A 184 14.19 -4.56 10.39
N MET A 185 14.17 -4.93 9.12
CA MET A 185 14.16 -4.00 7.99
C MET A 185 12.74 -3.53 7.71
N VAL A 186 12.48 -2.26 7.98
CA VAL A 186 11.20 -1.60 7.70
C VAL A 186 11.33 -0.65 6.52
N GLY A 187 10.20 -0.27 5.95
CA GLY A 187 10.14 0.71 4.87
C GLY A 187 8.94 0.46 3.97
N SER A 188 8.64 1.41 3.11
CA SER A 188 7.37 1.38 2.39
C SER A 188 7.33 0.25 1.35
N PRO A 189 6.14 -0.20 0.95
CA PRO A 189 6.01 -1.19 -0.10
C PRO A 189 6.63 -0.66 -1.41
N GLY A 190 7.44 -1.48 -2.10
CA GLY A 190 8.08 -1.07 -3.37
C GLY A 190 9.45 -0.42 -3.26
N VAL A 191 10.01 -0.25 -2.06
CA VAL A 191 11.33 0.38 -1.86
C VAL A 191 12.54 -0.54 -2.06
N GLY A 192 12.33 -1.84 -2.24
CA GLY A 192 13.39 -2.82 -2.52
C GLY A 192 13.70 -3.83 -1.41
N LYS A 193 13.10 -3.71 -0.22
CA LYS A 193 13.44 -4.52 0.98
C LYS A 193 13.52 -6.02 0.74
N SER A 194 12.49 -6.60 0.12
CA SER A 194 12.44 -8.03 -0.15
C SER A 194 13.56 -8.45 -1.09
N CYS A 195 13.84 -7.66 -2.13
CA CYS A 195 14.93 -7.94 -3.06
C CYS A 195 16.29 -7.85 -2.34
N PHE A 196 16.52 -6.78 -1.58
CA PHE A 196 17.73 -6.63 -0.78
C PHE A 196 17.92 -7.79 0.21
N LEU A 197 16.88 -8.23 0.91
CA LEU A 197 16.94 -9.38 1.81
C LEU A 197 17.31 -10.68 1.08
N MET A 198 16.84 -10.88 -0.16
CA MET A 198 17.25 -12.04 -0.96
C MET A 198 18.74 -11.98 -1.32
N LEU A 199 19.26 -10.80 -1.67
CA LEU A 199 20.68 -10.61 -1.92
C LEU A 199 21.50 -10.90 -0.66
N VAL A 200 21.06 -10.43 0.51
CA VAL A 200 21.67 -10.78 1.80
C VAL A 200 21.66 -12.30 2.02
N GLY A 201 20.53 -12.96 1.77
CA GLY A 201 20.43 -14.42 1.90
C GLY A 201 21.43 -15.18 1.03
N LEU A 202 21.52 -14.84 -0.26
CA LEU A 202 22.47 -15.49 -1.16
C LEU A 202 23.93 -15.14 -0.82
N TYR A 203 24.22 -13.89 -0.47
CA TYR A 203 25.57 -13.48 -0.04
C TYR A 203 26.02 -14.28 1.19
N MET A 204 25.16 -14.37 2.22
CA MET A 204 25.48 -15.14 3.42
C MET A 204 25.65 -16.64 3.13
N ALA A 205 24.88 -17.19 2.18
CA ALA A 205 24.95 -18.59 1.82
C ALA A 205 26.19 -18.93 0.96
N CYS A 206 26.49 -18.11 -0.04
CA CYS A 206 27.44 -18.46 -1.10
C CYS A 206 28.83 -17.86 -0.85
N ILE A 207 28.90 -16.64 -0.30
CA ILE A 207 30.17 -15.95 -0.02
C ILE A 207 30.66 -16.30 1.38
N GLU A 208 29.79 -16.11 2.38
CA GLU A 208 30.10 -16.37 3.79
C GLU A 208 29.92 -17.86 4.17
N LYS A 209 29.45 -18.70 3.23
CA LYS A 209 29.30 -20.17 3.39
C LYS A 209 28.48 -20.58 4.63
N ARG A 210 27.44 -19.82 4.94
CA ARG A 210 26.53 -20.09 6.07
C ARG A 210 25.28 -20.83 5.61
N LYS A 211 24.72 -21.65 6.50
CA LYS A 211 23.36 -22.16 6.33
C LYS A 211 22.36 -21.00 6.39
N VAL A 212 21.43 -20.93 5.45
CA VAL A 212 20.41 -19.87 5.39
C VAL A 212 19.04 -20.48 5.12
N LEU A 213 18.05 -20.10 5.92
CA LEU A 213 16.64 -20.44 5.73
C LEU A 213 15.84 -19.18 5.44
N ILE A 214 15.23 -19.09 4.26
CA ILE A 214 14.40 -17.97 3.83
C ILE A 214 12.94 -18.42 3.82
N ILE A 215 12.08 -17.69 4.53
CA ILE A 215 10.64 -17.90 4.59
C ILE A 215 9.95 -16.67 4.02
N ARG A 216 9.26 -16.83 2.89
CA ARG A 216 8.58 -15.74 2.18
C ARG A 216 7.08 -15.99 2.10
N ARG A 217 6.30 -14.92 2.29
CA ARG A 217 4.87 -14.95 1.99
C ARG A 217 4.63 -14.77 0.50
N VAL A 218 3.97 -15.75 -0.14
CA VAL A 218 3.46 -15.63 -1.51
C VAL A 218 1.97 -15.28 -1.45
N LYS A 219 1.53 -14.32 -2.27
CA LYS A 219 0.18 -13.72 -2.19
C LYS A 219 -0.88 -14.38 -3.09
N GLU A 220 -0.59 -15.57 -3.62
CA GLU A 220 -1.56 -16.36 -4.39
C GLU A 220 -2.37 -17.26 -3.43
N GLY A 221 -3.68 -17.04 -3.31
CA GLY A 221 -4.60 -17.86 -2.50
C GLY A 221 -4.63 -17.61 -0.98
N ASP A 222 -5.32 -18.48 -0.24
CA ASP A 222 -5.57 -18.39 1.22
C ASP A 222 -4.39 -18.85 2.11
N VAL A 223 -3.21 -18.24 1.88
CA VAL A 223 -1.92 -18.42 2.59
C VAL A 223 -1.00 -19.49 2.00
N ALA A 224 0.06 -19.04 1.31
CA ALA A 224 1.17 -19.87 0.84
C ALA A 224 2.52 -19.36 1.37
N ASN A 225 3.20 -20.18 2.17
CA ASN A 225 4.59 -19.96 2.58
C ASN A 225 5.53 -20.61 1.56
N ALA A 226 6.47 -19.83 1.04
CA ALA A 226 7.57 -20.30 0.22
C ALA A 226 8.84 -20.37 1.07
N VAL A 227 9.50 -21.53 1.07
CA VAL A 227 10.72 -21.78 1.84
C VAL A 227 11.85 -22.10 0.89
N VAL A 228 13.00 -21.50 1.15
CA VAL A 228 14.26 -21.77 0.47
C VAL A 228 15.33 -21.98 1.53
N TYR A 229 15.99 -23.12 1.48
CA TYR A 229 17.12 -23.46 2.34
C TYR A 229 18.40 -23.53 1.51
N PHE A 230 19.47 -22.97 2.05
CA PHE A 230 20.84 -23.06 1.54
C PHE A 230 21.69 -23.74 2.60
N ASP A 231 22.49 -24.73 2.20
CA ASP A 231 23.34 -25.51 3.11
C ASP A 231 24.68 -24.82 3.44
N GLY A 232 25.02 -23.74 2.73
CA GLY A 232 26.30 -23.03 2.82
C GLY A 232 27.46 -23.70 2.07
N GLN A 233 27.21 -24.82 1.40
CA GLN A 233 28.18 -25.61 0.62
C GLN A 233 27.87 -25.60 -0.89
N GLY A 234 26.77 -24.94 -1.29
CA GLY A 234 26.36 -24.76 -2.68
C GLY A 234 25.11 -25.54 -3.06
N SER A 235 24.54 -26.30 -2.13
CA SER A 235 23.28 -27.02 -2.33
C SER A 235 22.11 -26.22 -1.77
N ILE A 236 20.97 -26.37 -2.44
CA ILE A 236 19.75 -25.62 -2.15
C ILE A 236 18.55 -26.53 -2.16
N ALA A 237 17.56 -26.20 -1.33
CA ALA A 237 16.27 -26.87 -1.35
C ALA A 237 15.15 -25.85 -1.28
N ARG A 238 14.04 -26.11 -2.00
CA ARG A 238 12.95 -25.14 -2.15
C ARG A 238 11.60 -25.82 -2.14
N GLN A 239 10.65 -25.26 -1.41
CA GLN A 239 9.30 -25.79 -1.34
C GLN A 239 8.27 -24.68 -1.13
N LYS A 240 7.06 -24.86 -1.69
CA LYS A 240 5.94 -23.90 -1.58
C LYS A 240 4.78 -24.52 -0.81
N ASN A 241 3.86 -23.67 -0.39
CA ASN A 241 2.62 -24.04 0.29
C ASN A 241 2.83 -24.78 1.61
N LEU A 242 3.90 -24.43 2.35
CA LEU A 242 4.12 -25.03 3.66
C LEU A 242 3.13 -24.48 4.68
N SER A 243 2.53 -25.38 5.46
CA SER A 243 1.75 -25.00 6.63
C SER A 243 2.66 -24.48 7.75
N ALA A 244 2.10 -23.69 8.68
CA ALA A 244 2.83 -23.22 9.85
C ALA A 244 3.40 -24.36 10.71
N PHE A 245 2.67 -25.48 10.82
CA PHE A 245 3.14 -26.69 11.49
C PHE A 245 4.40 -27.27 10.82
N ARG A 246 4.45 -27.28 9.47
CA ARG A 246 5.64 -27.72 8.74
C ARG A 246 6.83 -26.80 8.93
N LEU A 247 6.59 -25.49 8.99
CA LEU A 247 7.66 -24.53 9.31
C LEU A 247 8.27 -24.79 10.70
N GLN A 248 7.45 -25.15 11.69
CA GLN A 248 7.95 -25.52 13.02
C GLN A 248 8.78 -26.79 12.96
N LEU A 249 8.29 -27.85 12.29
CA LEU A 249 9.02 -29.11 12.15
C LEU A 249 10.37 -28.94 11.44
N LEU A 250 10.42 -28.17 10.35
CA LEU A 250 11.67 -27.91 9.62
C LEU A 250 12.75 -27.30 10.50
N ARG A 251 12.36 -26.49 11.50
CA ARG A 251 13.31 -25.83 12.41
C ARG A 251 13.85 -26.78 13.48
N GLU A 252 13.20 -27.91 13.71
CA GLU A 252 13.65 -28.96 14.61
C GLU A 252 14.61 -29.95 13.93
N GLU A 253 14.71 -29.92 12.59
CA GLU A 253 15.65 -30.76 11.84
C GLU A 253 17.10 -30.37 12.16
N GLU A 254 17.93 -31.38 12.45
CA GLU A 254 19.31 -31.20 12.91
C GLU A 254 20.15 -30.48 11.84
N GLU A 255 19.89 -30.78 10.58
CA GLU A 255 20.54 -30.19 9.42
C GLU A 255 20.31 -28.68 9.31
N LEU A 256 19.17 -28.17 9.80
CA LEU A 256 18.84 -26.73 9.80
C LEU A 256 19.34 -26.00 11.05
N GLN A 257 19.90 -26.72 12.04
CA GLN A 257 20.45 -26.07 13.22
C GLN A 257 21.59 -25.11 12.84
N GLY A 258 21.55 -23.92 13.46
CA GLY A 258 22.51 -22.84 13.20
C GLY A 258 22.25 -22.03 11.92
N ALA A 259 21.19 -22.34 11.16
CA ALA A 259 20.84 -21.56 9.98
C ALA A 259 20.45 -20.12 10.32
N LEU A 260 20.91 -19.17 9.51
CA LEU A 260 20.43 -17.80 9.53
C LEU A 260 19.02 -17.75 8.94
N VAL A 261 18.06 -17.27 9.72
CA VAL A 261 16.63 -17.31 9.36
C VAL A 261 16.16 -15.92 8.92
N LEU A 262 15.76 -15.83 7.66
CA LEU A 262 15.29 -14.61 7.01
C LEU A 262 13.79 -14.73 6.73
N VAL A 263 13.01 -13.74 7.14
CA VAL A 263 11.55 -13.71 6.97
C VAL A 263 11.14 -12.51 6.12
N ASP A 264 10.31 -12.74 5.10
CA ASP A 264 9.89 -11.70 4.13
C ASP A 264 8.37 -11.70 3.91
N GLY A 265 7.79 -10.49 3.84
CA GLY A 265 6.42 -10.29 3.35
C GLY A 265 5.31 -10.49 4.39
N TYR A 266 5.66 -10.65 5.66
CA TYR A 266 4.71 -10.73 6.78
C TYR A 266 4.64 -9.40 7.53
N SER A 267 3.46 -9.02 8.03
CA SER A 267 3.35 -7.91 8.99
C SER A 267 3.76 -8.37 10.40
N GLN A 268 4.03 -7.44 11.30
CA GLN A 268 4.37 -7.75 12.68
C GLN A 268 3.30 -8.66 13.34
N ALA A 269 2.02 -8.35 13.15
CA ALA A 269 0.93 -9.18 13.67
C ALA A 269 0.95 -10.64 13.16
N HIS A 270 1.37 -10.87 11.92
CA HIS A 270 1.54 -12.24 11.42
C HIS A 270 2.74 -12.93 12.05
N VAL A 271 3.83 -12.20 12.29
CA VAL A 271 5.05 -12.75 12.89
C VAL A 271 4.83 -13.11 14.37
N ASP A 272 4.12 -12.24 15.10
CA ASP A 272 3.83 -12.41 16.54
C ASP A 272 2.78 -13.49 16.82
N ALA A 273 1.96 -13.85 15.83
CA ALA A 273 1.00 -14.93 15.96
C ALA A 273 1.73 -16.29 15.96
N GLU A 274 1.82 -16.92 17.15
CA GLU A 274 2.50 -18.22 17.34
C GLU A 274 2.02 -19.29 16.36
N ALA A 275 0.73 -19.27 16.03
CA ALA A 275 0.09 -20.17 15.06
C ALA A 275 0.73 -20.14 13.66
N ASN A 276 1.52 -19.11 13.32
CA ASN A 276 2.19 -18.98 12.03
C ASN A 276 3.61 -19.58 11.99
N GLY A 277 4.21 -19.94 13.13
CA GLY A 277 5.51 -20.63 13.17
C GLY A 277 6.70 -19.83 12.63
N LEU A 278 6.61 -18.49 12.62
CA LEU A 278 7.63 -17.60 12.04
C LEU A 278 8.76 -17.25 13.02
N LEU A 279 8.52 -17.38 14.32
CA LEU A 279 9.53 -17.22 15.37
C LEU A 279 10.23 -18.56 15.68
N PRO A 280 11.53 -18.55 16.04
CA PRO A 280 12.43 -17.39 16.03
C PRO A 280 12.91 -17.03 14.61
N PHE A 281 13.23 -15.75 14.39
CA PHE A 281 13.88 -15.26 13.16
C PHE A 281 15.11 -14.41 13.51
N HIS A 282 16.01 -14.25 12.54
CA HIS A 282 17.21 -13.42 12.69
C HIS A 282 17.07 -12.08 11.96
N VAL A 283 16.50 -12.09 10.76
CA VAL A 283 16.21 -10.89 9.97
C VAL A 283 14.79 -10.92 9.45
N LEU A 284 14.06 -9.81 9.58
CA LEU A 284 12.70 -9.63 9.07
C LEU A 284 12.66 -8.45 8.11
N ALA A 285 12.14 -8.64 6.90
CA ALA A 285 11.71 -7.55 6.03
C ALA A 285 10.18 -7.38 6.12
N THR A 286 9.73 -6.27 6.69
CA THR A 286 8.31 -5.97 6.92
C THR A 286 7.95 -4.54 6.52
N SER A 287 6.67 -4.18 6.54
CA SER A 287 6.21 -2.83 6.19
C SER A 287 6.58 -1.79 7.26
N CYS A 288 6.17 -0.53 7.09
CA CYS A 288 6.61 0.59 7.93
C CYS A 288 6.13 0.54 9.39
N GLN A 289 5.20 -0.35 9.73
CA GLN A 289 4.46 -0.34 10.99
C GLN A 289 5.05 -1.24 12.08
N TYR A 290 6.33 -1.56 12.04
CA TYR A 290 6.94 -2.33 13.12
C TYR A 290 7.07 -1.49 14.40
N ASP A 291 6.29 -1.83 15.41
CA ASP A 291 6.30 -1.23 16.74
C ASP A 291 7.22 -2.06 17.64
N ALA A 292 8.49 -1.65 17.73
CA ALA A 292 9.42 -2.23 18.68
C ALA A 292 9.01 -1.81 20.10
N LYS A 293 8.48 -2.76 20.88
CA LYS A 293 8.17 -2.54 22.29
C LYS A 293 9.46 -2.22 23.07
N HIS A 294 9.33 -1.59 24.24
CA HIS A 294 10.48 -1.19 25.06
C HIS A 294 11.44 -2.33 25.41
N ASP A 295 10.95 -3.56 25.45
CA ASP A 295 11.68 -4.80 25.73
C ASP A 295 12.08 -5.59 24.47
N ASP A 296 11.74 -5.10 23.27
CA ASP A 296 12.11 -5.77 22.03
C ASP A 296 13.61 -5.58 21.74
N PRO A 297 14.42 -6.65 21.72
CA PRO A 297 15.86 -6.55 21.50
C PRO A 297 16.23 -6.29 20.03
N SER A 298 15.27 -5.98 19.15
CA SER A 298 15.49 -5.84 17.71
C SER A 298 16.16 -4.52 17.33
N HIS A 299 17.13 -4.60 16.43
CA HIS A 299 17.62 -3.47 15.67
C HIS A 299 16.68 -3.18 14.51
N VAL A 300 15.92 -2.09 14.62
CA VAL A 300 15.07 -1.61 13.52
C VAL A 300 15.93 -0.76 12.57
N VAL A 301 15.92 -1.12 11.30
CA VAL A 301 16.62 -0.39 10.24
C VAL A 301 15.65 -0.01 9.11
N VAL A 302 15.77 1.19 8.56
CA VAL A 302 14.86 1.69 7.52
C VAL A 302 15.53 1.63 6.15
N LEU A 303 14.88 0.99 5.17
CA LEU A 303 15.18 1.24 3.76
C LEU A 303 14.24 2.35 3.25
N PRO A 304 14.75 3.57 3.00
CA PRO A 304 13.91 4.69 2.63
C PRO A 304 13.33 4.54 1.21
N ALA A 305 12.25 5.28 0.97
CA ALA A 305 11.59 5.42 -0.30
C ALA A 305 12.50 5.99 -1.39
N TRP A 306 12.10 5.81 -2.64
CA TRP A 306 12.87 6.22 -3.79
C TRP A 306 12.84 7.73 -3.95
N GLN A 307 14.02 8.33 -4.13
CA GLN A 307 14.09 9.73 -4.51
C GLN A 307 13.71 9.89 -5.98
N ARG A 308 13.11 11.03 -6.31
CA ARG A 308 12.71 11.34 -7.69
C ARG A 308 13.87 11.24 -8.68
N ASN A 309 15.08 11.67 -8.28
CA ASN A 309 16.26 11.63 -9.13
C ASN A 309 16.69 10.19 -9.45
N ASP A 310 16.57 9.26 -8.50
CA ASP A 310 16.90 7.85 -8.71
C ASP A 310 15.86 7.18 -9.61
N LEU A 311 14.57 7.50 -9.43
CA LEU A 311 13.52 7.03 -10.33
C LEU A 311 13.71 7.53 -11.76
N GLU A 312 14.16 8.78 -11.93
CA GLU A 312 14.52 9.33 -13.24
C GLU A 312 15.71 8.59 -13.87
N LYS A 313 16.78 8.36 -13.11
CA LYS A 313 17.93 7.56 -13.59
C LYS A 313 17.51 6.14 -13.96
N TYR A 314 16.75 5.47 -13.11
CA TYR A 314 16.19 4.14 -13.37
C TYR A 314 15.37 4.12 -14.67
N ALA A 315 14.46 5.09 -14.84
CA ALA A 315 13.59 5.15 -16.01
C ALA A 315 14.36 5.34 -17.31
N ARG A 316 15.43 6.15 -17.29
CA ARG A 316 16.30 6.39 -18.46
C ARG A 316 17.14 5.18 -18.83
N LEU A 317 17.56 4.38 -17.86
CA LEU A 317 18.43 3.22 -18.06
C LEU A 317 17.68 1.90 -18.33
N THR A 318 16.35 1.90 -18.25
CA THR A 318 15.51 0.71 -18.41
C THR A 318 14.49 0.89 -19.53
N ASP A 319 13.66 -0.14 -19.77
CA ASP A 319 12.52 -0.06 -20.70
C ASP A 319 11.26 0.49 -20.02
N TRP A 320 11.43 1.23 -18.92
CA TRP A 320 10.35 1.76 -18.08
C TRP A 320 9.21 2.36 -18.91
N ALA A 321 9.50 3.30 -19.81
CA ALA A 321 8.45 3.99 -20.58
C ALA A 321 7.66 3.07 -21.51
N ILE A 322 8.27 1.98 -21.99
CA ILE A 322 7.58 0.95 -22.77
C ILE A 322 6.74 0.09 -21.83
N SER A 323 7.32 -0.36 -20.70
CA SER A 323 6.64 -1.23 -19.73
C SER A 323 5.44 -0.57 -19.05
N THR A 324 5.45 0.76 -18.87
CA THR A 324 4.33 1.52 -18.33
C THR A 324 3.28 1.90 -19.38
N GLY A 325 3.49 1.54 -20.65
CA GLY A 325 2.60 1.88 -21.75
C GLY A 325 2.67 3.34 -22.22
N LEU A 326 3.61 4.14 -21.70
CA LEU A 326 3.78 5.56 -22.10
C LEU A 326 4.38 5.71 -23.50
N LEU A 327 5.07 4.68 -24.00
CA LEU A 327 5.63 4.61 -25.35
C LEU A 327 5.28 3.29 -26.02
N ARG A 328 4.88 3.36 -27.30
CA ARG A 328 4.54 2.15 -28.09
C ARG A 328 5.77 1.33 -28.50
N LYS A 329 6.89 1.96 -28.92
CA LYS A 329 8.07 1.23 -29.45
C LYS A 329 9.44 1.91 -29.28
N THR A 330 9.56 3.24 -29.28
CA THR A 330 10.86 3.93 -29.34
C THR A 330 11.12 4.84 -28.14
N LYS A 331 12.36 4.87 -27.64
CA LYS A 331 12.82 5.71 -26.51
C LYS A 331 13.18 7.17 -26.89
N ASN A 332 13.12 7.50 -28.18
CA ASN A 332 13.52 8.81 -28.71
C ASN A 332 12.43 9.85 -28.45
N LEU A 333 12.31 10.26 -27.18
CA LEU A 333 11.60 11.47 -26.79
C LEU A 333 12.61 12.60 -26.61
N ASN A 334 12.19 13.81 -26.95
CA ASN A 334 12.92 14.99 -26.49
C ASN A 334 12.90 15.05 -24.95
N ASP A 335 13.89 15.72 -24.38
CA ASP A 335 14.09 15.71 -22.93
C ASP A 335 12.94 16.39 -22.15
N SER A 336 12.24 17.34 -22.78
CA SER A 336 11.07 17.99 -22.18
C SER A 336 9.88 17.04 -22.00
N THR A 337 9.62 16.16 -22.97
CA THR A 337 8.56 15.15 -22.89
C THR A 337 8.91 14.08 -21.86
N TRP A 338 10.18 13.64 -21.82
CA TRP A 338 10.69 12.75 -20.78
C TRP A 338 10.44 13.31 -19.38
N ARG A 339 10.88 14.55 -19.13
CA ARG A 339 10.67 15.21 -17.84
C ARG A 339 9.19 15.36 -17.49
N LYS A 340 8.31 15.60 -18.47
CA LYS A 340 6.85 15.63 -18.26
C LYS A 340 6.35 14.25 -17.78
N PHE A 341 6.63 13.19 -18.52
CA PHE A 341 6.17 11.84 -18.16
C PHE A 341 6.67 11.36 -16.80
N LEU A 342 7.95 11.61 -16.48
CA LEU A 342 8.52 11.27 -15.18
C LEU A 342 7.85 12.03 -14.05
N LYS A 343 7.67 13.35 -14.21
CA LYS A 343 6.99 14.19 -13.22
C LYS A 343 5.56 13.72 -12.99
N GLU A 344 4.85 13.40 -14.07
CA GLU A 344 3.50 12.89 -13.94
C GLU A 344 3.48 11.53 -13.25
N GLN A 345 4.30 10.56 -13.66
CA GLN A 345 4.26 9.24 -13.05
C GLN A 345 4.61 9.30 -11.55
N TYR A 346 5.61 10.10 -11.18
CA TYR A 346 5.98 10.33 -9.80
C TYR A 346 4.81 10.91 -8.98
N PHE A 347 4.02 11.82 -9.54
CA PHE A 347 2.85 12.37 -8.86
C PHE A 347 1.80 11.31 -8.48
N TYR A 348 1.64 10.26 -9.27
CA TYR A 348 0.72 9.17 -8.95
C TYR A 348 1.35 8.12 -8.02
N SER A 349 2.62 7.81 -8.21
CA SER A 349 3.29 6.68 -7.53
C SER A 349 4.04 7.04 -6.24
N GLY A 350 4.43 8.31 -6.07
CA GLY A 350 5.33 8.70 -4.99
C GLY A 350 6.69 8.01 -5.07
N GLY A 351 7.30 7.75 -3.91
CA GLY A 351 8.60 7.07 -3.78
C GLY A 351 8.54 5.53 -3.87
N SER A 352 7.50 4.93 -4.45
CA SER A 352 7.38 3.48 -4.66
C SER A 352 7.81 3.11 -6.09
N LEU A 353 8.97 2.47 -6.26
CA LEU A 353 9.40 1.98 -7.58
C LEU A 353 8.38 1.01 -8.19
N ARG A 354 7.79 0.15 -7.35
CA ARG A 354 6.80 -0.82 -7.80
C ARG A 354 5.57 -0.15 -8.41
N ASP A 355 5.09 0.94 -7.80
CA ASP A 355 3.94 1.69 -8.31
C ASP A 355 4.36 2.60 -9.48
N PHE A 356 5.58 3.12 -9.46
CA PHE A 356 6.17 3.90 -10.56
C PHE A 356 6.28 3.09 -11.85
N CYS A 357 6.49 1.77 -11.76
CA CYS A 357 6.54 0.85 -12.90
C CYS A 357 5.17 0.34 -13.39
N LYS A 358 4.04 0.79 -12.82
CA LYS A 358 2.70 0.42 -13.29
C LYS A 358 2.21 1.29 -14.45
N THR A 359 1.25 0.78 -15.21
CA THR A 359 0.44 1.62 -16.10
C THR A 359 -0.32 2.66 -15.29
N ARG A 360 -0.66 3.79 -15.92
CA ARG A 360 -1.32 4.91 -15.24
C ARG A 360 -2.69 4.49 -14.71
N GLU A 361 -3.43 3.70 -15.47
CA GLU A 361 -4.78 3.24 -15.16
C GLU A 361 -4.77 2.32 -13.94
N ALA A 362 -3.89 1.32 -13.92
CA ALA A 362 -3.76 0.39 -12.80
C ALA A 362 -3.30 1.11 -11.51
N LEU A 363 -2.48 2.15 -11.66
CA LEU A 363 -2.04 2.97 -10.54
C LEU A 363 -3.17 3.84 -9.97
N LYS A 364 -3.96 4.49 -10.83
CA LYS A 364 -5.15 5.26 -10.42
C LYS A 364 -6.11 4.37 -9.63
N GLU A 365 -6.54 3.25 -10.22
CA GLU A 365 -7.48 2.31 -9.61
C GLU A 365 -6.99 1.81 -8.24
N GLN A 366 -5.68 1.54 -8.13
CA GLN A 366 -5.07 1.10 -6.89
C GLN A 366 -5.11 2.19 -5.81
N VAL A 367 -4.72 3.43 -6.15
CA VAL A 367 -4.70 4.54 -5.19
C VAL A 367 -6.11 4.86 -4.71
N GLU A 368 -7.09 4.89 -5.62
CA GLU A 368 -8.50 5.09 -5.30
C GLU A 368 -9.01 4.01 -4.33
N ARG A 369 -8.71 2.74 -4.60
CA ARG A 369 -9.09 1.61 -3.74
C ARG A 369 -8.46 1.70 -2.34
N TYR A 370 -7.27 2.27 -2.21
CA TYR A 370 -6.64 2.49 -0.91
C TYR A 370 -7.25 3.69 -0.18
N CYS A 371 -7.49 4.79 -0.90
CA CYS A 371 -8.07 6.01 -0.33
C CYS A 371 -9.54 5.82 0.10
N SER A 372 -10.32 5.01 -0.63
CA SER A 372 -11.74 4.76 -0.30
C SER A 372 -11.95 3.99 1.01
N LYS A 373 -10.92 3.32 1.51
CA LYS A 373 -10.96 2.56 2.78
C LYS A 373 -10.52 3.39 3.98
N ILE A 374 -10.12 4.65 3.76
CA ILE A 374 -9.62 5.55 4.79
C ILE A 374 -10.74 6.52 5.18
N GLY A 375 -11.22 6.41 6.43
CA GLY A 375 -12.23 7.33 6.97
C GLY A 375 -11.68 8.71 7.30
N ASN A 376 -12.56 9.70 7.48
CA ASN A 376 -12.22 11.14 7.60
C ASN A 376 -11.15 11.44 8.68
N VAL A 377 -11.28 10.85 9.87
CA VAL A 377 -10.33 11.05 10.99
C VAL A 377 -8.96 10.48 10.64
N GLN A 378 -8.92 9.32 9.99
CA GLN A 378 -7.67 8.72 9.52
C GLN A 378 -7.08 9.55 8.38
N ALA A 379 -7.85 9.96 7.37
CA ALA A 379 -7.37 10.80 6.27
C ALA A 379 -6.67 12.07 6.80
N TYR A 380 -7.24 12.71 7.82
CA TYR A 380 -6.60 13.83 8.50
C TYR A 380 -5.27 13.41 9.15
N GLN A 381 -5.25 12.36 9.96
CA GLN A 381 -3.99 11.88 10.54
C GLN A 381 -2.94 11.54 9.48
N LEU A 382 -3.37 11.01 8.33
CA LEU A 382 -2.49 10.56 7.26
C LEU A 382 -1.76 11.67 6.53
N VAL A 383 -2.50 12.71 6.17
CA VAL A 383 -1.91 13.83 5.42
C VAL A 383 -1.16 14.78 6.35
N TYR A 384 -1.55 14.87 7.62
CA TYR A 384 -1.16 16.02 8.46
C TYR A 384 -0.30 15.68 9.68
N THR A 385 -0.27 14.43 10.16
CA THR A 385 0.66 14.05 11.24
C THR A 385 1.97 13.53 10.64
N TYR A 386 2.95 14.43 10.44
CA TYR A 386 4.25 14.17 9.82
C TYR A 386 5.21 13.24 10.58
N GLY A 387 4.74 12.48 11.56
CA GLY A 387 5.61 11.58 12.32
C GLY A 387 5.01 10.76 13.45
N SER A 388 3.68 10.73 13.66
CA SER A 388 3.15 10.07 14.88
C SER A 388 1.81 9.34 14.76
N GLY A 389 1.16 9.34 13.59
CA GLY A 389 -0.11 8.63 13.43
C GLY A 389 0.10 7.13 13.19
N ARG A 390 -0.04 6.31 14.24
CA ARG A 390 -0.31 4.86 14.10
C ARG A 390 -1.60 4.68 13.32
N SER A 391 -1.59 3.85 12.30
CA SER A 391 -2.78 3.59 11.50
C SER A 391 -2.78 2.16 11.01
N SER A 392 -3.96 1.63 10.70
CA SER A 392 -4.17 0.26 10.21
C SER A 392 -3.30 -0.11 8.99
N ASP A 393 -3.13 -1.42 8.78
CA ASP A 393 -2.29 -2.08 7.74
C ASP A 393 -2.39 -1.53 6.30
N GLN A 394 -3.43 -0.75 5.97
CA GLN A 394 -3.66 -0.25 4.62
C GLN A 394 -2.94 1.06 4.31
N VAL A 395 -2.51 1.79 5.33
CA VAL A 395 -1.91 3.14 5.17
C VAL A 395 -0.50 3.09 4.62
N ASP A 396 0.26 2.04 4.93
CA ASP A 396 1.64 1.87 4.44
C ASP A 396 1.72 1.87 2.92
N ARG A 397 0.60 1.65 2.23
CA ARG A 397 0.54 1.68 0.77
C ARG A 397 0.48 3.08 0.16
N ILE A 398 0.20 4.11 0.98
CA ILE A 398 0.12 5.51 0.54
C ILE A 398 1.21 6.36 1.23
N ARG A 399 1.69 5.95 2.41
CA ARG A 399 2.77 6.63 3.13
C ARG A 399 4.15 6.07 2.80
N HIS A 400 5.06 6.98 2.47
CA HIS A 400 6.45 6.69 2.17
C HIS A 400 7.37 7.10 3.32
N HIS A 401 8.26 6.18 3.70
CA HIS A 401 9.24 6.37 4.76
C HIS A 401 10.56 6.89 4.17
N TYR A 402 11.04 8.01 4.66
CA TYR A 402 12.25 8.70 4.26
C TYR A 402 13.20 8.89 5.45
N ILE A 403 14.45 9.21 5.16
CA ILE A 403 15.47 9.56 6.14
C ILE A 403 16.07 10.92 5.80
N THR A 404 16.62 11.63 6.78
CA THR A 404 17.14 12.99 6.59
C THR A 404 18.37 13.05 5.66
N ASN A 405 19.27 12.07 5.74
CA ASN A 405 20.51 12.04 4.95
C ASN A 405 20.82 10.59 4.57
N PRO A 406 20.75 10.23 3.27
CA PRO A 406 21.01 8.88 2.78
C PRO A 406 22.49 8.45 2.86
N GLU A 407 23.42 9.36 3.13
CA GLU A 407 24.85 9.04 3.23
C GLU A 407 25.28 8.69 4.67
N ASN A 408 24.42 8.92 5.66
CA ASN A 408 24.75 8.72 7.06
C ASN A 408 24.11 7.44 7.61
N GLU A 409 24.93 6.45 7.98
CA GLU A 409 24.51 5.18 8.60
C GLU A 409 23.59 5.35 9.82
N GLU A 410 23.82 6.38 10.63
CA GLU A 410 23.01 6.65 11.84
C GLU A 410 21.53 6.91 11.49
N HIS A 411 21.28 7.49 10.32
CA HIS A 411 19.94 7.87 9.89
C HIS A 411 19.09 6.66 9.49
N TYR A 412 19.72 5.50 9.24
CA TYR A 412 19.02 4.24 8.97
C TYR A 412 18.51 3.56 10.24
N THR A 413 19.07 3.89 11.40
CA THR A 413 18.83 3.17 12.67
C THR A 413 18.12 4.02 13.74
N LYS A 414 18.22 5.35 13.67
CA LYS A 414 17.63 6.24 14.68
C LYS A 414 16.37 6.95 14.18
N SER A 415 15.26 6.68 14.86
CA SER A 415 13.92 7.20 14.55
C SER A 415 13.81 8.73 14.50
N ARG A 416 14.68 9.46 15.19
CA ARG A 416 14.72 10.94 15.12
C ARG A 416 15.03 11.49 13.72
N TYR A 417 15.64 10.70 12.85
CA TYR A 417 15.98 11.07 11.47
C TYR A 417 14.97 10.55 10.45
N TRP A 418 13.93 9.88 10.90
CA TRP A 418 12.94 9.24 10.07
C TRP A 418 11.77 10.18 9.82
N LYS A 419 11.29 10.19 8.58
CA LYS A 419 10.16 11.01 8.17
C LYS A 419 9.18 10.15 7.38
N VAL A 420 7.89 10.25 7.69
CA VAL A 420 6.85 9.53 6.96
C VAL A 420 5.91 10.54 6.32
N SER A 421 5.65 10.39 5.02
CA SER A 421 4.82 11.34 4.26
C SER A 421 4.00 10.68 3.16
N VAL A 422 2.83 11.23 2.86
CA VAL A 422 2.11 10.97 1.61
C VAL A 422 2.70 11.87 0.54
N ASP A 423 3.43 11.30 -0.41
CA ASP A 423 4.18 12.00 -1.47
C ASP A 423 3.55 11.82 -2.87
N SER A 424 2.53 10.95 -2.99
CA SER A 424 1.66 10.87 -4.16
C SER A 424 0.68 12.03 -4.13
N GLY A 425 0.85 12.99 -5.03
CA GLY A 425 -0.09 14.09 -5.19
C GLY A 425 -1.49 13.63 -5.61
N TYR A 426 -1.58 12.49 -6.30
CA TYR A 426 -2.86 11.88 -6.62
C TYR A 426 -3.56 11.33 -5.38
N ALA A 427 -2.83 10.64 -4.49
CA ALA A 427 -3.38 10.19 -3.21
C ALA A 427 -3.82 11.38 -2.33
N LEU A 428 -3.03 12.46 -2.30
CA LEU A 428 -3.39 13.70 -1.57
C LEU A 428 -4.71 14.30 -2.09
N LYS A 429 -4.95 14.29 -3.41
CA LYS A 429 -6.21 14.76 -4.01
C LYS A 429 -7.41 13.99 -3.45
N TYR A 430 -7.34 12.65 -3.39
CA TYR A 430 -8.44 11.82 -2.89
C TYR A 430 -8.61 11.90 -1.37
N LEU A 431 -7.51 11.86 -0.62
CA LEU A 431 -7.57 12.00 0.84
C LEU A 431 -8.18 13.35 1.22
N GLY A 432 -7.87 14.43 0.48
CA GLY A 432 -8.45 15.75 0.70
C GLY A 432 -9.97 15.81 0.50
N GLN A 433 -10.53 15.01 -0.41
CA GLN A 433 -12.00 14.95 -0.62
C GLN A 433 -12.73 14.34 0.57
N ASN A 434 -12.09 13.41 1.30
CA ASN A 434 -12.67 12.74 2.47
C ASN A 434 -12.50 13.55 3.77
N VAL A 435 -11.95 14.76 3.71
CA VAL A 435 -11.73 15.61 4.89
C VAL A 435 -12.83 16.67 4.93
N SER A 436 -13.51 16.84 6.06
CA SER A 436 -14.54 17.86 6.23
C SER A 436 -13.99 19.27 6.02
N MET A 437 -14.84 20.23 5.67
CA MET A 437 -14.43 21.62 5.46
C MET A 437 -13.63 22.20 6.64
N GLN A 438 -14.10 22.01 7.87
CA GLN A 438 -13.40 22.45 9.08
C GLN A 438 -12.00 21.82 9.19
N LYS A 439 -11.87 20.54 8.86
CA LYS A 439 -10.58 19.85 8.88
C LYS A 439 -9.67 20.28 7.73
N GLN A 440 -10.18 20.59 6.54
CA GLN A 440 -9.37 21.15 5.45
C GLN A 440 -8.82 22.53 5.77
N LEU A 441 -9.56 23.31 6.57
CA LEU A 441 -9.09 24.60 7.03
C LEU A 441 -7.95 24.45 8.06
N GLU A 442 -8.13 23.61 9.09
CA GLU A 442 -7.05 23.30 10.06
C GLU A 442 -5.74 22.88 9.36
N VAL A 443 -5.90 22.17 8.25
CA VAL A 443 -4.83 21.67 7.39
C VAL A 443 -4.12 22.77 6.64
N PHE A 444 -4.89 23.68 6.05
CA PHE A 444 -4.33 24.82 5.35
C PHE A 444 -3.51 25.66 6.33
N THR A 445 -4.08 25.97 7.50
CA THR A 445 -3.40 26.70 8.58
C THR A 445 -2.13 25.99 9.04
N TYR A 446 -2.16 24.66 9.19
CA TYR A 446 -0.95 23.89 9.52
C TYR A 446 0.10 23.97 8.41
N ALA A 447 -0.28 23.71 7.16
CA ALA A 447 0.62 23.74 6.01
C ALA A 447 1.26 25.13 5.84
N GLU A 448 0.52 26.19 6.12
CA GLU A 448 0.98 27.58 6.13
C GLU A 448 2.01 27.80 7.25
N SER A 449 1.71 27.34 8.47
CA SER A 449 2.59 27.51 9.64
C SER A 449 3.97 26.87 9.50
N VAL A 450 4.10 25.82 8.67
CA VAL A 450 5.36 25.10 8.47
C VAL A 450 5.97 25.28 7.07
N ASP A 451 5.43 26.20 6.26
CA ASP A 451 5.82 26.40 4.85
C ASP A 451 5.90 25.08 4.06
N ALA A 452 4.84 24.28 4.15
CA ALA A 452 4.83 22.95 3.57
C ALA A 452 4.80 22.99 2.03
N GLY A 453 5.56 22.08 1.40
CA GLY A 453 5.56 21.92 -0.07
C GLY A 453 4.22 21.53 -0.69
N PHE A 454 3.21 21.15 0.11
CA PHE A 454 1.85 20.84 -0.32
C PHE A 454 0.82 21.95 -0.03
N LEU A 455 1.24 23.12 0.48
CA LEU A 455 0.37 24.27 0.80
C LEU A 455 -0.48 24.72 -0.41
N GLY A 456 0.10 24.70 -1.61
CA GLY A 456 -0.64 25.06 -2.83
C GLY A 456 -1.75 24.07 -3.18
N THR A 457 -1.60 22.80 -2.80
CA THR A 457 -2.61 21.76 -3.03
C THR A 457 -3.74 21.87 -2.02
N THR A 458 -3.43 22.12 -0.74
CA THR A 458 -4.45 22.29 0.32
C THR A 458 -5.31 23.50 0.06
N TYR A 459 -4.72 24.63 -0.35
CA TYR A 459 -5.47 25.82 -0.75
C TYR A 459 -6.46 25.55 -1.90
N LYS A 460 -6.02 24.84 -2.95
CA LYS A 460 -6.89 24.46 -4.08
C LYS A 460 -8.05 23.57 -3.66
N LEU A 461 -7.80 22.60 -2.78
CA LEU A 461 -8.84 21.71 -2.25
C LEU A 461 -9.86 22.50 -1.43
N LEU A 462 -9.39 23.44 -0.60
CA LEU A 462 -10.22 24.30 0.22
C LEU A 462 -11.22 25.11 -0.62
N LEU A 463 -10.74 25.80 -1.65
CA LEU A 463 -11.60 26.57 -2.56
C LEU A 463 -12.64 25.68 -3.25
N ARG A 464 -12.22 24.50 -3.73
CA ARG A 464 -13.13 23.55 -4.39
C ARG A 464 -14.22 23.06 -3.44
N HIS A 465 -13.85 22.76 -2.19
CA HIS A 465 -14.79 22.28 -1.20
C HIS A 465 -15.76 23.39 -0.76
N ALA A 466 -15.29 24.62 -0.62
CA ALA A 466 -16.15 25.78 -0.37
C ALA A 466 -17.19 25.96 -1.47
N VAL A 467 -16.80 25.84 -2.75
CA VAL A 467 -17.76 25.88 -3.87
C VAL A 467 -18.74 24.71 -3.83
N HIS A 468 -18.30 23.52 -3.41
CA HIS A 468 -19.16 22.36 -3.25
C HIS A 468 -20.25 22.54 -2.19
N GLU A 469 -19.93 23.14 -1.05
CA GLU A 469 -20.90 23.40 -0.01
C GLU A 469 -21.82 24.60 -0.31
N ALA A 470 -21.36 25.55 -1.11
CA ALA A 470 -22.04 26.83 -1.36
C ALA A 470 -23.50 26.67 -1.82
N TYR A 471 -23.74 25.76 -2.77
CA TYR A 471 -25.08 25.54 -3.29
C TYR A 471 -26.02 24.88 -2.25
N ALA A 472 -25.52 23.87 -1.52
CA ALA A 472 -26.29 23.20 -0.48
C ALA A 472 -26.67 24.15 0.67
N LYS A 473 -25.75 25.05 1.02
CA LYS A 473 -25.93 26.08 2.07
C LYS A 473 -26.64 27.34 1.57
N LYS A 474 -26.94 27.44 0.26
CA LYS A 474 -27.49 28.64 -0.40
C LYS A 474 -26.66 29.91 -0.11
N THR A 475 -25.36 29.74 0.09
CA THR A 475 -24.43 30.81 0.46
C THR A 475 -23.29 30.81 -0.54
N PRO A 476 -23.21 31.79 -1.46
CA PRO A 476 -22.22 31.78 -2.54
C PRO A 476 -20.80 31.95 -1.99
N VAL A 477 -19.82 31.33 -2.65
CA VAL A 477 -18.41 31.69 -2.44
C VAL A 477 -18.16 33.04 -3.09
N VAL A 478 -17.81 34.04 -2.29
CA VAL A 478 -17.53 35.39 -2.76
C VAL A 478 -16.03 35.56 -3.00
N LEU A 479 -15.65 35.79 -4.25
CA LEU A 479 -14.31 36.23 -4.62
C LEU A 479 -14.30 37.75 -4.69
N LYS A 480 -13.64 38.41 -3.72
CA LYS A 480 -13.49 39.87 -3.71
C LYS A 480 -12.31 40.28 -4.58
N MET A 481 -12.50 41.28 -5.42
CA MET A 481 -11.51 41.75 -6.38
C MET A 481 -10.68 42.90 -5.79
N ASN A 482 -9.49 43.14 -6.32
CA ASN A 482 -8.71 44.30 -5.95
C ASN A 482 -9.42 45.61 -6.34
N GLU A 483 -9.24 46.66 -5.54
CA GLU A 483 -9.75 48.00 -5.85
C GLU A 483 -9.35 48.45 -7.26
N GLY A 484 -10.30 49.08 -7.98
CA GLY A 484 -10.10 49.51 -9.37
C GLY A 484 -10.32 48.43 -10.43
N SER A 485 -10.65 47.20 -10.05
CA SER A 485 -11.04 46.14 -10.99
C SER A 485 -12.39 46.43 -11.64
N TYR A 486 -12.64 45.87 -12.84
CA TYR A 486 -13.91 46.06 -13.57
C TYR A 486 -15.13 45.52 -12.80
N TYR A 487 -14.99 44.34 -12.19
CA TYR A 487 -15.93 43.80 -11.21
C TYR A 487 -15.40 44.00 -9.79
N GLU A 488 -16.29 44.28 -8.84
CA GLU A 488 -15.94 44.38 -7.42
C GLU A 488 -15.88 43.01 -6.76
N ARG A 489 -16.75 42.09 -7.17
CA ARG A 489 -16.83 40.73 -6.64
C ARG A 489 -17.49 39.78 -7.62
N ILE A 490 -17.15 38.50 -7.50
CA ILE A 490 -17.80 37.38 -8.21
C ILE A 490 -18.40 36.44 -7.17
N GLU A 491 -19.63 36.01 -7.38
CA GLU A 491 -20.35 35.06 -6.53
C GLU A 491 -20.47 33.71 -7.22
N ILE A 492 -19.87 32.68 -6.62
CA ILE A 492 -19.89 31.31 -7.15
C ILE A 492 -20.87 30.48 -6.33
N CYS A 493 -21.97 30.08 -6.98
CA CYS A 493 -22.97 29.17 -6.43
C CYS A 493 -23.42 28.19 -7.53
N ALA A 494 -22.65 27.11 -7.72
CA ALA A 494 -22.90 26.17 -8.81
C ALA A 494 -23.73 24.97 -8.32
N PRO A 495 -24.93 24.70 -8.88
CA PRO A 495 -25.74 23.52 -8.55
C PRO A 495 -25.06 22.20 -8.90
N ARG A 496 -24.13 22.23 -9.86
CA ARG A 496 -23.49 21.04 -10.41
C ARG A 496 -21.98 21.21 -10.40
N ILE A 497 -21.29 20.19 -9.92
CA ILE A 497 -19.83 20.10 -9.95
C ILE A 497 -19.42 18.93 -10.82
N GLU A 498 -18.54 19.18 -11.78
CA GLU A 498 -18.01 18.17 -12.68
C GLU A 498 -16.49 18.07 -12.59
N CYS A 499 -15.99 16.87 -12.31
CA CYS A 499 -14.59 16.50 -12.40
C CYS A 499 -14.40 15.60 -13.63
N ARG A 500 -13.96 16.16 -14.76
CA ARG A 500 -13.84 15.43 -16.03
C ARG A 500 -12.59 15.82 -16.82
N GLY A 501 -12.18 14.96 -17.74
CA GLY A 501 -11.03 15.14 -18.62
C GLY A 501 -9.76 14.55 -18.03
N GLU A 502 -9.41 13.32 -18.42
CA GLU A 502 -8.29 12.58 -17.84
C GLU A 502 -6.93 12.98 -18.43
N ASN A 503 -6.95 13.66 -19.57
CA ASN A 503 -5.81 14.27 -20.22
C ASN A 503 -6.17 15.66 -20.76
N GLU A 504 -5.18 16.35 -21.35
CA GLU A 504 -5.33 17.73 -21.82
C GLU A 504 -6.39 17.88 -22.93
N GLU A 505 -6.44 16.94 -23.87
CA GLU A 505 -7.37 16.99 -25.01
C GLU A 505 -8.80 16.72 -24.55
N GLU A 506 -9.00 15.71 -23.71
CA GLU A 506 -10.30 15.43 -23.11
C GLU A 506 -10.82 16.59 -22.26
N CYS A 507 -9.95 17.31 -21.54
CA CYS A 507 -10.36 18.51 -20.81
C CYS A 507 -10.98 19.55 -21.76
N TYR A 508 -10.37 19.81 -22.92
CA TYR A 508 -10.94 20.72 -23.93
C TYR A 508 -12.27 20.18 -24.50
N THR A 509 -12.38 18.88 -24.74
CA THR A 509 -13.64 18.24 -25.17
C THR A 509 -14.74 18.35 -24.12
N CYS A 510 -14.41 18.22 -22.83
CA CYS A 510 -15.35 18.42 -21.73
C CYS A 510 -15.84 19.86 -21.66
N LEU A 511 -14.93 20.83 -21.77
CA LEU A 511 -15.27 22.25 -21.77
C LEU A 511 -16.21 22.64 -22.92
N ALA A 512 -16.00 22.06 -24.11
CA ALA A 512 -16.88 22.24 -25.26
C ALA A 512 -18.31 21.71 -25.07
N ASN A 513 -18.52 20.81 -24.10
CA ASN A 513 -19.81 20.18 -23.79
C ASN A 513 -20.24 20.43 -22.33
N LEU A 514 -19.75 21.50 -21.72
CA LEU A 514 -20.01 21.82 -20.33
C LEU A 514 -21.50 22.12 -20.11
N SER A 515 -22.11 21.49 -19.11
CA SER A 515 -23.50 21.76 -18.73
C SER A 515 -23.67 23.17 -18.17
N GLU A 516 -24.87 23.75 -18.30
CA GLU A 516 -25.21 25.04 -17.70
C GLU A 516 -24.95 25.08 -16.20
N ARG A 517 -24.54 26.26 -15.70
CA ARG A 517 -24.32 26.54 -14.27
C ARG A 517 -23.46 25.49 -13.56
N THR A 518 -22.43 25.00 -14.24
CA THR A 518 -21.53 23.97 -13.72
C THR A 518 -20.21 24.58 -13.27
N TYR A 519 -19.74 24.18 -12.09
CA TYR A 519 -18.35 24.34 -11.69
C TYR A 519 -17.56 23.12 -12.17
N TRP A 520 -16.80 23.33 -13.23
CA TRP A 520 -15.92 22.31 -13.79
C TRP A 520 -14.51 22.45 -13.23
N HIS A 521 -13.90 21.33 -12.90
CA HIS A 521 -12.47 21.26 -12.70
C HIS A 521 -11.89 20.02 -13.40
N PRO A 522 -10.65 20.09 -13.90
CA PRO A 522 -10.06 18.99 -14.63
C PRO A 522 -9.85 17.80 -13.69
N ASP A 523 -10.12 16.60 -14.18
CA ASP A 523 -9.64 15.40 -13.50
C ASP A 523 -8.12 15.27 -13.64
N TYR A 524 -7.58 15.67 -14.81
CA TYR A 524 -6.16 15.76 -15.12
C TYR A 524 -5.46 16.84 -14.26
N PRO A 525 -4.63 16.46 -13.27
CA PRO A 525 -4.00 17.42 -12.34
C PRO A 525 -2.98 18.36 -12.99
N PHE A 526 -2.54 18.02 -14.21
CA PHE A 526 -1.57 18.78 -14.97
C PHE A 526 -2.20 19.59 -16.10
N PHE A 527 -3.54 19.71 -16.11
CA PHE A 527 -4.21 20.58 -17.06
C PHE A 527 -3.59 21.99 -16.96
N PRO A 528 -3.07 22.51 -18.08
CA PRO A 528 -2.28 23.72 -18.03
C PRO A 528 -3.18 24.93 -17.80
N PHE A 529 -2.59 25.97 -17.22
CA PHE A 529 -3.08 27.36 -17.25
C PHE A 529 -4.28 27.71 -16.35
N ILE A 530 -5.23 26.81 -16.06
CA ILE A 530 -6.35 27.06 -15.13
C ILE A 530 -6.61 25.85 -14.23
N ASP A 531 -7.26 26.07 -13.08
CA ASP A 531 -7.66 25.03 -12.12
C ASP A 531 -9.15 24.70 -12.13
N ALA A 532 -9.99 25.60 -12.66
CA ALA A 532 -11.43 25.42 -12.80
C ALA A 532 -12.06 26.41 -13.81
N VAL A 533 -13.28 26.09 -14.26
CA VAL A 533 -14.16 26.94 -15.07
C VAL A 533 -15.54 26.95 -14.42
N VAL A 534 -16.16 28.13 -14.31
CA VAL A 534 -17.51 28.23 -13.73
C VAL A 534 -18.33 29.35 -14.35
N SER A 535 -19.61 29.09 -14.59
CA SER A 535 -20.61 30.12 -14.85
C SER A 535 -21.10 30.69 -13.53
N CYS A 536 -21.03 32.01 -13.35
CA CYS A 536 -21.26 32.68 -12.07
C CYS A 536 -21.74 34.12 -12.26
N GLU A 537 -22.25 34.73 -11.19
CA GLU A 537 -22.65 36.13 -11.19
C GLU A 537 -21.47 37.04 -10.83
N ALA A 538 -21.27 38.11 -11.60
CA ALA A 538 -20.29 39.14 -11.31
C ALA A 538 -20.97 40.50 -11.13
N PHE A 539 -20.53 41.24 -10.12
CA PHE A 539 -21.08 42.56 -9.78
C PHE A 539 -20.11 43.63 -10.25
N ARG A 540 -20.60 44.53 -11.11
CA ARG A 540 -19.76 45.56 -11.73
C ARG A 540 -19.46 46.67 -10.73
N SER A 541 -18.18 47.08 -10.68
CA SER A 541 -17.72 48.12 -9.75
C SER A 541 -18.53 49.42 -9.87
N GLY A 542 -19.03 49.92 -8.74
CA GLY A 542 -19.84 51.13 -8.70
C GLY A 542 -21.29 50.94 -9.20
N SER A 543 -21.75 49.71 -9.38
CA SER A 543 -23.14 49.41 -9.74
C SER A 543 -23.68 48.20 -8.98
N ASN A 544 -24.99 48.20 -8.68
CA ASN A 544 -25.65 47.04 -8.06
C ASN A 544 -26.15 46.02 -9.09
N ARG A 545 -25.77 46.13 -10.37
CA ARG A 545 -26.18 45.18 -11.41
C ARG A 545 -25.19 44.01 -11.44
N SER A 546 -25.72 42.79 -11.28
CA SER A 546 -24.99 41.59 -11.64
C SER A 546 -25.16 41.26 -13.12
N GLU A 547 -24.16 40.62 -13.70
CA GLU A 547 -24.24 39.95 -14.99
C GLU A 547 -23.68 38.54 -14.88
N GLU A 548 -24.15 37.64 -15.75
CA GLU A 548 -23.62 36.28 -15.83
C GLU A 548 -22.31 36.30 -16.62
N ILE A 549 -21.28 35.66 -16.06
CA ILE A 549 -19.97 35.51 -16.68
C ILE A 549 -19.50 34.05 -16.62
N VAL A 550 -18.50 33.73 -17.44
CA VAL A 550 -17.70 32.51 -17.33
C VAL A 550 -16.32 32.87 -16.75
N ALA A 551 -16.05 32.42 -15.54
CA ALA A 551 -14.78 32.63 -14.87
C ALA A 551 -13.82 31.45 -15.12
N TYR A 552 -12.63 31.76 -15.61
CA TYR A 552 -11.47 30.87 -15.70
C TYR A 552 -10.63 31.03 -14.43
N ILE A 553 -10.78 30.11 -13.48
CA ILE A 553 -10.19 30.24 -12.15
C ILE A 553 -8.80 29.60 -12.12
N GLN A 554 -7.83 30.35 -11.62
CA GLN A 554 -6.53 29.87 -11.19
C GLN A 554 -6.38 30.10 -9.68
N ALA A 555 -6.31 29.02 -8.91
CA ALA A 555 -6.01 29.10 -7.48
C ALA A 555 -4.50 28.99 -7.25
N THR A 556 -3.91 29.93 -6.50
CA THR A 556 -2.46 29.98 -6.30
C THR A 556 -2.08 30.64 -4.99
N ILE A 557 -1.06 30.09 -4.34
CA ILE A 557 -0.36 30.70 -3.19
C ILE A 557 0.88 31.49 -3.61
N ARG A 558 1.25 31.42 -4.90
CA ARG A 558 2.41 32.13 -5.45
C ARG A 558 2.07 33.59 -5.71
N ASN A 559 3.07 34.45 -5.58
CA ASN A 559 3.01 35.87 -5.90
C ASN A 559 3.18 36.18 -7.39
N GLU A 560 3.51 35.20 -8.24
CA GLU A 560 3.60 35.45 -9.67
C GLU A 560 3.14 34.26 -10.52
N LYS A 561 2.68 34.59 -11.73
CA LYS A 561 2.41 33.62 -12.79
C LYS A 561 2.66 34.21 -14.15
N THR A 562 3.12 33.39 -15.09
CA THR A 562 3.19 33.76 -16.50
C THR A 562 1.89 33.39 -17.19
N PHE A 563 1.23 34.38 -17.76
CA PHE A 563 0.07 34.19 -18.63
C PHE A 563 0.48 33.50 -19.92
N LYS A 564 -0.41 32.68 -20.49
CA LYS A 564 -0.11 31.87 -21.68
C LYS A 564 -1.15 32.15 -22.75
N PRO A 565 -0.94 33.16 -23.63
CA PRO A 565 -1.93 33.56 -24.64
C PRO A 565 -2.39 32.41 -25.54
N HIS A 566 -1.48 31.53 -25.96
CA HIS A 566 -1.84 30.36 -26.76
C HIS A 566 -2.76 29.38 -26.03
N ARG A 567 -2.68 29.30 -24.69
CA ARG A 567 -3.56 28.44 -23.87
C ARG A 567 -4.93 29.07 -23.68
N LEU A 568 -4.97 30.39 -23.49
CA LEU A 568 -6.23 31.13 -23.49
C LEU A 568 -6.96 30.94 -24.82
N ARG A 569 -6.27 31.08 -25.96
CA ARG A 569 -6.87 30.88 -27.28
C ARG A 569 -7.52 29.51 -27.41
N LYS A 570 -6.79 28.43 -27.05
CA LYS A 570 -7.33 27.07 -27.05
C LYS A 570 -8.54 26.88 -26.12
N LEU A 571 -8.52 27.51 -24.94
CA LEU A 571 -9.67 27.49 -24.03
C LEU A 571 -10.89 28.18 -24.65
N ASN A 572 -10.70 29.38 -25.21
CA ASN A 572 -11.77 30.11 -25.87
C ASN A 572 -12.33 29.32 -27.06
N GLU A 573 -11.47 28.76 -27.92
CA GLU A 573 -11.87 27.91 -29.05
C GLU A 573 -12.69 26.68 -28.61
N ALA A 574 -12.37 26.10 -27.45
CA ALA A 574 -13.16 25.00 -26.88
C ALA A 574 -14.52 25.49 -26.37
N MET A 575 -14.53 26.63 -25.66
CA MET A 575 -15.74 27.21 -25.07
C MET A 575 -16.68 27.81 -26.11
N ASP A 576 -16.17 28.28 -27.24
CA ASP A 576 -16.97 28.78 -28.38
C ASP A 576 -17.76 27.66 -29.08
N LYS A 577 -17.40 26.40 -28.86
CA LYS A 577 -18.19 25.25 -29.35
C LYS A 577 -19.39 24.94 -28.46
N ASN A 578 -19.45 25.52 -27.26
CA ASN A 578 -20.51 25.25 -26.31
C ASN A 578 -21.67 26.26 -26.48
N PRO A 579 -22.85 25.82 -26.93
CA PRO A 579 -23.96 26.72 -27.23
C PRO A 579 -24.54 27.42 -25.99
N SER A 580 -24.43 26.83 -24.80
CA SER A 580 -25.00 27.38 -23.55
C SER A 580 -24.21 28.56 -22.98
N ILE A 581 -22.98 28.79 -23.46
CA ILE A 581 -22.06 29.83 -22.95
C ILE A 581 -21.40 30.63 -24.08
N VAL A 582 -21.83 30.40 -25.31
CA VAL A 582 -21.44 31.22 -26.46
C VAL A 582 -21.97 32.64 -26.26
N GLY A 583 -21.10 33.64 -26.43
CA GLY A 583 -21.46 35.05 -26.25
C GLY A 583 -21.51 35.53 -24.79
N VAL A 584 -21.31 34.65 -23.79
CA VAL A 584 -21.17 35.06 -22.39
C VAL A 584 -19.78 35.65 -22.15
N ASN A 585 -19.71 36.74 -21.37
CA ASN A 585 -18.45 37.40 -21.02
C ASN A 585 -17.52 36.44 -20.27
N ARG A 586 -16.24 36.40 -20.66
CA ARG A 586 -15.22 35.50 -20.09
C ARG A 586 -14.17 36.29 -19.35
N VAL A 587 -13.79 35.79 -18.18
CA VAL A 587 -12.85 36.49 -17.29
C VAL A 587 -11.81 35.51 -16.77
N PHE A 588 -10.54 35.90 -16.76
CA PHE A 588 -9.49 35.14 -16.08
C PHE A 588 -9.37 35.63 -14.65
N VAL A 589 -9.58 34.75 -13.68
CA VAL A 589 -9.58 35.08 -12.25
C VAL A 589 -8.47 34.33 -11.55
N VAL A 590 -7.57 35.07 -10.92
CA VAL A 590 -6.55 34.52 -10.01
C VAL A 590 -7.07 34.62 -8.58
N ALA A 591 -7.32 33.49 -7.93
CA ALA A 591 -7.75 33.44 -6.53
C ALA A 591 -6.54 33.16 -5.61
N GLY A 592 -6.15 34.15 -4.82
CA GLY A 592 -5.08 34.06 -3.81
C GLY A 592 -5.61 33.93 -2.36
N PRO A 593 -4.79 33.39 -1.44
CA PRO A 593 -5.21 33.06 -0.07
C PRO A 593 -5.37 34.26 0.86
N ASP A 594 -4.79 35.42 0.54
CA ASP A 594 -4.84 36.59 1.43
C ASP A 594 -4.59 37.88 0.65
N SER A 595 -5.01 39.01 1.24
CA SER A 595 -4.89 40.33 0.60
C SER A 595 -3.45 40.75 0.30
N THR A 596 -2.47 40.32 1.08
CA THR A 596 -1.05 40.64 0.86
C THR A 596 -0.54 39.91 -0.37
N THR A 597 -0.83 38.62 -0.48
CA THR A 597 -0.49 37.80 -1.64
C THR A 597 -1.18 38.31 -2.90
N CYS A 598 -2.48 38.65 -2.83
CA CYS A 598 -3.21 39.22 -3.96
C CYS A 598 -2.67 40.58 -4.41
N LYS A 599 -2.34 41.49 -3.48
CA LYS A 599 -1.79 42.82 -3.80
C LYS A 599 -0.41 42.76 -4.44
N ARG A 600 0.39 41.78 -4.04
CA ARG A 600 1.74 41.54 -4.59
C ARG A 600 1.71 40.66 -5.83
N PHE A 601 0.55 40.13 -6.22
CA PHE A 601 0.45 39.19 -7.31
C PHE A 601 0.78 39.84 -8.65
N THR A 602 1.72 39.24 -9.39
CA THR A 602 2.13 39.71 -10.70
C THR A 602 1.79 38.68 -11.77
N LEU A 603 0.93 39.07 -12.72
CA LEU A 603 0.63 38.26 -13.89
C LEU A 603 1.47 38.73 -15.09
N ARG A 604 2.56 38.03 -15.36
CA ARG A 604 3.48 38.39 -16.46
C ARG A 604 2.87 38.03 -17.82
N GLY A 605 2.90 38.97 -18.77
CA GLY A 605 2.43 38.74 -20.14
C GLY A 605 0.91 38.64 -20.27
N ALA A 606 0.17 39.21 -19.32
CA ALA A 606 -1.28 39.35 -19.42
C ALA A 606 -1.66 40.21 -20.64
N PRO A 607 -2.76 39.88 -21.34
CA PRO A 607 -3.29 40.70 -22.42
C PRO A 607 -3.79 42.05 -21.88
N ASN A 608 -4.00 43.02 -22.76
CA ASN A 608 -4.64 44.27 -22.38
C ASN A 608 -6.03 43.95 -21.78
N PRO A 609 -6.43 44.57 -20.65
CA PRO A 609 -7.78 44.41 -20.10
C PRO A 609 -8.92 44.65 -21.10
N GLU A 610 -8.69 45.46 -22.14
CA GLU A 610 -9.64 45.67 -23.26
C GLU A 610 -9.75 44.44 -24.19
N GLU A 611 -8.73 43.61 -24.28
CA GLU A 611 -8.71 42.38 -25.10
C GLU A 611 -9.26 41.17 -24.35
N PHE A 612 -8.89 41.03 -23.08
CA PHE A 612 -9.40 39.95 -22.23
C PHE A 612 -9.29 40.32 -20.76
N LEU A 613 -10.42 40.35 -20.07
CA LEU A 613 -10.47 40.79 -18.68
C LEU A 613 -9.71 39.79 -17.79
N THR A 614 -8.71 40.30 -17.10
CA THR A 614 -7.89 39.51 -16.16
C THR A 614 -7.89 40.18 -14.80
N MET A 615 -8.21 39.39 -13.77
CA MET A 615 -8.49 39.90 -12.44
C MET A 615 -7.78 39.08 -11.37
N VAL A 616 -7.42 39.76 -10.30
CA VAL A 616 -6.87 39.14 -9.09
C VAL A 616 -7.89 39.31 -7.99
N SER A 617 -8.22 38.19 -7.36
CA SER A 617 -9.18 38.09 -6.28
C SER A 617 -8.57 37.41 -5.07
N CYS A 618 -9.17 37.67 -3.91
CA CYS A 618 -8.82 36.99 -2.68
C CYS A 618 -9.96 36.09 -2.24
N PHE A 619 -9.60 34.86 -1.90
CA PHE A 619 -10.40 33.93 -1.13
C PHE A 619 -9.62 33.63 0.14
N ASP A 620 -9.92 34.38 1.21
CA ASP A 620 -9.22 34.27 2.48
C ASP A 620 -9.79 33.12 3.33
N PRO A 621 -9.02 32.03 3.53
CA PRO A 621 -9.46 30.91 4.36
C PRO A 621 -9.86 31.30 5.79
N ASN A 622 -9.21 32.31 6.36
CA ASN A 622 -9.47 32.80 7.73
C ASN A 622 -10.71 33.69 7.79
N GLU A 623 -11.02 34.45 6.73
CA GLU A 623 -12.30 35.15 6.60
C GLU A 623 -13.44 34.14 6.46
N PHE A 624 -13.24 33.11 5.64
CA PHE A 624 -14.20 32.03 5.46
C PHE A 624 -14.44 31.24 6.75
N GLU A 625 -13.41 30.99 7.57
CA GLU A 625 -13.56 30.40 8.90
C GLU A 625 -14.50 31.20 9.80
N ARG A 626 -14.30 32.52 9.85
CA ARG A 626 -15.11 33.41 10.68
C ARG A 626 -16.56 33.39 10.24
N GLN A 627 -16.83 33.28 8.95
CA GLN A 627 -18.19 33.12 8.41
C GLN A 627 -18.80 31.78 8.84
N LEU A 628 -18.08 30.67 8.71
CA LEU A 628 -18.54 29.34 9.14
C LEU A 628 -18.87 29.28 10.64
N ARG A 629 -18.07 29.95 11.48
CA ARG A 629 -18.28 30.01 12.93
C ARG A 629 -19.43 30.92 13.35
N ALA A 630 -19.85 31.86 12.50
CA ALA A 630 -20.96 32.76 12.78
C ALA A 630 -22.34 32.15 12.44
N GLU A 631 -22.36 31.05 11.67
CA GLU A 631 -23.56 30.30 11.28
C GLU A 631 -23.90 29.14 12.25
N HIS A 632 -23.07 28.90 13.27
CA HIS A 632 -23.27 27.96 14.37
C HIS A 632 -23.39 28.73 15.68
#